data_AF-A0A539DJ76-F1
#
_entry.id   AF-A0A539DJ76-F1
#
_cell.length_a   1.000
_cell.length_b   1.000
_cell.length_c   1.000
_cell.angle_alpha   90.00
_cell.angle_beta   90.00
_cell.angle_gamma   90.00
#
_symmetry.space_group_name_H-M   'P 1'
#
loop_
_entity.id
_entity.type
_entity.pdbx_description
1 polymer ?
#
loop_
_entity_poly.entity_id
_entity_poly.type
_entity_poly.pdbx_seq_one_letter_code
_entity_poly.pdbx_strand_id
1 'polypeptide(L)'
;MATGAPGTATLQGTLTQTVVNGVATFSNVSYNKAETMSIAAISVPAYTAATSTNVIVTTAAASKLVLTAVPAANTITAGTRGAYTVTVQDQFNNTQASHGGVTIPLTTTSASTSKAFYNAATAGSVITQLVLANGTASGNFWYYDEAAAAYTITASSTPLTAATHALTVASAAATRLAVTGGATMAAGDTNAITITAYDAFNNVAAATYTGSKNVVFSGANASPTPSATAPTCAGTAFGTSTALTFTAGVGSCSMRLYKAEVVSLKATEGALTTATTD
;
A
#
# COMPACT_ATOMS: atom_id res chain seq x y z
N MET A 1 -5.86 -39.88 28.30
CA MET A 1 -5.89 -38.62 27.55
C MET A 1 -4.63 -38.51 26.74
N ALA A 2 -4.73 -38.32 25.42
CA ALA A 2 -3.58 -38.06 24.55
C ALA A 2 -3.30 -36.54 24.47
N THR A 3 -2.04 -36.14 24.54
CA THR A 3 -1.57 -34.75 24.43
C THR A 3 -0.42 -34.66 23.43
N GLY A 4 -0.35 -33.56 22.67
CA GLY A 4 0.78 -33.29 21.79
C GLY A 4 1.91 -32.71 22.64
N ALA A 5 3.06 -33.36 22.67
CA ALA A 5 4.27 -32.82 23.29
C ALA A 5 5.45 -33.42 22.52
N PRO A 6 6.33 -32.63 21.85
CA PRO A 6 6.46 -31.17 21.88
C PRO A 6 5.75 -30.41 20.73
N GLY A 7 4.64 -30.92 20.18
CA GLY A 7 3.91 -30.23 19.10
C GLY A 7 3.41 -28.83 19.49
N THR A 8 3.38 -27.90 18.53
CA THR A 8 3.01 -26.47 18.75
C THR A 8 1.54 -26.16 18.48
N ALA A 9 0.80 -27.10 17.87
CA ALA A 9 -0.63 -27.03 17.66
C ALA A 9 -1.37 -28.06 18.54
N THR A 10 -2.69 -27.98 18.56
CA THR A 10 -3.52 -28.89 19.35
C THR A 10 -3.80 -30.17 18.57
N LEU A 11 -3.71 -31.33 19.25
CA LEU A 11 -4.26 -32.59 18.73
C LEU A 11 -5.79 -32.47 18.60
N GLN A 12 -6.34 -33.05 17.54
CA GLN A 12 -7.77 -33.05 17.27
C GLN A 12 -8.35 -34.47 17.35
N GLY A 13 -9.67 -34.59 17.32
CA GLY A 13 -10.39 -35.86 17.40
C GLY A 13 -10.71 -36.28 18.83
N THR A 14 -10.92 -37.57 19.05
CA THR A 14 -11.20 -38.12 20.37
C THR A 14 -9.88 -38.36 21.10
N LEU A 15 -9.63 -37.59 22.16
CA LEU A 15 -8.38 -37.65 22.94
C LEU A 15 -8.53 -38.39 24.27
N THR A 16 -9.74 -38.84 24.61
CA THR A 16 -10.06 -39.62 25.81
C THR A 16 -10.72 -40.92 25.42
N GLN A 17 -10.25 -42.04 25.95
CA GLN A 17 -10.79 -43.36 25.68
C GLN A 17 -10.75 -44.21 26.93
N THR A 18 -11.74 -45.09 27.06
CA THR A 18 -11.75 -46.13 28.10
C THR A 18 -10.79 -47.24 27.68
N VAL A 19 -9.97 -47.68 28.63
CA VAL A 19 -9.07 -48.82 28.43
C VAL A 19 -9.89 -50.10 28.48
N VAL A 20 -9.81 -50.93 27.45
CA VAL A 20 -10.42 -52.27 27.40
C VAL A 20 -9.32 -53.29 27.21
N ASN A 21 -9.24 -54.30 28.09
CA ASN A 21 -8.18 -55.32 28.08
C ASN A 21 -6.75 -54.72 28.03
N GLY A 22 -6.52 -53.62 28.76
CA GLY A 22 -5.22 -52.95 28.83
C GLY A 22 -4.89 -52.05 27.64
N VAL A 23 -5.78 -51.89 26.67
CA VAL A 23 -5.55 -51.08 25.46
C VAL A 23 -6.55 -49.92 25.37
N ALA A 24 -6.05 -48.72 25.08
CA ALA A 24 -6.87 -47.59 24.64
C ALA A 24 -6.51 -47.25 23.18
N THR A 25 -7.49 -47.40 22.29
CA THR A 25 -7.32 -47.11 20.86
C THR A 25 -8.00 -45.79 20.51
N PHE A 26 -7.24 -44.86 19.95
CA PHE A 26 -7.73 -43.58 19.45
C PHE A 26 -7.71 -43.62 17.91
N SER A 27 -8.88 -43.74 17.28
CA SER A 27 -8.99 -44.01 15.83
C SER A 27 -9.09 -42.76 14.96
N ASN A 28 -9.34 -41.59 15.55
CA ASN A 28 -9.61 -40.33 14.84
C ASN A 28 -8.71 -39.18 15.29
N VAL A 29 -7.53 -39.48 15.87
CA VAL A 29 -6.57 -38.44 16.25
C VAL A 29 -5.98 -37.83 14.99
N SER A 30 -6.01 -36.50 14.89
CA SER A 30 -5.45 -35.78 13.75
C SER A 30 -4.67 -34.55 14.18
N TYR A 31 -3.79 -34.08 13.27
CA TYR A 31 -2.90 -32.96 13.50
C TYR A 31 -2.65 -32.21 12.20
N ASN A 32 -2.94 -30.91 12.19
CA ASN A 32 -2.93 -30.12 10.95
C ASN A 32 -1.60 -29.40 10.71
N LYS A 33 -0.74 -29.27 11.73
CA LYS A 33 0.52 -28.53 11.63
C LYS A 33 1.63 -29.45 11.14
N ALA A 34 2.27 -29.07 10.04
CA ALA A 34 3.46 -29.77 9.56
C ALA A 34 4.65 -29.43 10.47
N GLU A 35 5.10 -30.40 11.25
CA GLU A 35 6.26 -30.36 12.13
C GLU A 35 6.60 -31.76 12.64
N THR A 36 7.73 -31.89 13.34
CA THR A 36 8.03 -33.10 14.11
C THR A 36 7.47 -32.94 15.52
N MET A 37 6.69 -33.90 15.98
CA MET A 37 6.08 -33.91 17.30
C MET A 37 6.16 -35.28 17.96
N SER A 38 5.68 -35.40 19.20
CA SER A 38 5.35 -36.69 19.80
C SER A 38 4.00 -36.60 20.52
N ILE A 39 3.43 -37.77 20.84
CA ILE A 39 2.15 -37.91 21.52
C ILE A 39 2.43 -38.52 22.89
N ALA A 40 1.97 -37.85 23.94
CA ALA A 40 1.98 -38.38 25.29
C ALA A 40 0.58 -38.87 25.67
N ALA A 41 0.49 -39.96 26.43
CA ALA A 41 -0.77 -40.50 26.94
C ALA A 41 -0.70 -40.60 28.47
N ILE A 42 -1.71 -40.04 29.14
CA ILE A 42 -1.94 -40.16 30.58
C ILE A 42 -3.23 -40.93 30.86
N SER A 43 -3.36 -41.50 32.06
CA SER A 43 -4.49 -42.35 32.47
C SER A 43 -5.07 -41.92 33.81
N VAL A 44 -6.30 -42.36 34.08
CA VAL A 44 -6.96 -42.25 35.39
C VAL A 44 -7.49 -43.65 35.76
N PRO A 45 -7.10 -44.26 36.91
CA PRO A 45 -6.14 -43.74 37.90
C PRO A 45 -4.75 -43.52 37.28
N ALA A 46 -3.95 -42.65 37.91
CA ALA A 46 -2.69 -42.20 37.34
C ALA A 46 -1.67 -43.34 37.28
N TYR A 47 -1.23 -43.68 36.08
CA TYR A 47 -0.04 -44.49 35.82
C TYR A 47 1.04 -43.65 35.15
N THR A 48 2.26 -44.20 35.02
CA THR A 48 3.37 -43.54 34.31
C THR A 48 2.92 -43.18 32.89
N ALA A 49 3.12 -41.92 32.50
CA ALA A 49 2.77 -41.45 31.17
C ALA A 49 3.60 -42.20 30.11
N ALA A 50 2.96 -42.59 29.02
CA ALA A 50 3.64 -43.13 27.85
C ALA A 50 3.86 -42.00 26.85
N THR A 51 5.03 -41.93 26.22
CA THR A 51 5.33 -40.98 25.15
C THR A 51 5.77 -41.75 23.92
N SER A 52 5.21 -41.39 22.76
CA SER A 52 5.61 -41.99 21.49
C SER A 52 7.04 -41.60 21.11
N THR A 53 7.61 -42.30 20.14
CA THR A 53 8.72 -41.77 19.34
C THR A 53 8.25 -40.55 18.54
N ASN A 54 9.19 -39.91 17.83
CA ASN A 54 8.87 -38.81 16.92
C ASN A 54 7.84 -39.24 15.87
N VAL A 55 6.84 -38.39 15.70
CA VAL A 55 5.84 -38.40 14.64
C VAL A 55 6.17 -37.23 13.71
N ILE A 56 6.50 -37.53 12.46
CA ILE A 56 6.78 -36.51 11.45
C ILE A 56 5.47 -36.22 10.71
N VAL A 57 4.94 -35.02 10.92
CA VAL A 57 3.77 -34.52 10.19
C VAL A 57 4.29 -33.65 9.05
N THR A 58 4.03 -34.08 7.82
CA THR A 58 4.43 -33.32 6.62
C THR A 58 3.29 -32.44 6.13
N THR A 59 3.64 -31.42 5.35
CA THR A 59 2.69 -30.58 4.60
C THR A 59 1.81 -31.41 3.69
N ALA A 60 0.54 -31.01 3.52
CA ALA A 60 -0.30 -31.52 2.45
C ALA A 60 0.08 -30.87 1.10
N ALA A 61 -0.59 -31.27 0.01
CA ALA A 61 -0.37 -30.64 -1.30
C ALA A 61 -0.60 -29.12 -1.24
N ALA A 62 0.17 -28.36 -2.02
CA ALA A 62 -0.01 -26.93 -2.14
C ALA A 62 -1.43 -26.61 -2.64
N SER A 63 -2.10 -25.65 -2.01
CA SER A 63 -3.49 -25.30 -2.33
C SER A 63 -3.72 -23.79 -2.48
N LYS A 64 -2.81 -22.96 -1.98
CA LYS A 64 -2.95 -21.51 -2.03
C LYS A 64 -1.63 -20.77 -2.04
N LEU A 65 -1.69 -19.54 -2.51
CA LEU A 65 -0.68 -18.53 -2.31
C LEU A 65 -1.05 -17.65 -1.12
N VAL A 66 -0.05 -17.07 -0.47
CA VAL A 66 -0.19 -16.00 0.51
C VAL A 66 0.72 -14.86 0.09
N LEU A 67 0.16 -13.67 -0.05
CA LEU A 67 0.86 -12.45 -0.41
C LEU A 67 0.98 -11.57 0.85
N THR A 68 2.18 -11.10 1.15
CA THR A 68 2.44 -10.29 2.36
C THR A 68 3.36 -9.13 2.02
N ALA A 69 2.98 -7.90 2.39
CA ALA A 69 3.86 -6.74 2.31
C ALA A 69 4.95 -6.79 3.39
N VAL A 70 6.17 -6.35 3.05
CA VAL A 70 7.34 -6.37 3.96
C VAL A 70 8.02 -5.00 4.02
N PRO A 71 8.04 -4.31 5.17
CA PRO A 71 7.26 -4.59 6.38
C PRO A 71 5.76 -4.55 6.10
N ALA A 72 4.94 -5.02 7.04
CA ALA A 72 3.49 -5.01 6.90
C ALA A 72 3.01 -3.56 6.70
N ALA A 73 2.61 -3.25 5.46
CA ALA A 73 2.20 -1.92 5.05
C ALA A 73 1.14 -2.01 3.95
N ASN A 74 0.19 -1.08 4.01
CA ASN A 74 -0.84 -0.91 2.99
C ASN A 74 -0.62 0.38 2.20
N THR A 75 0.55 1.00 2.32
CA THR A 75 0.86 2.26 1.65
C THR A 75 2.30 2.30 1.17
N ILE A 76 2.51 2.80 -0.04
CA ILE A 76 3.83 3.22 -0.56
C ILE A 76 3.72 4.65 -1.08
N THR A 77 4.84 5.34 -1.21
CA THR A 77 4.89 6.66 -1.85
C THR A 77 5.07 6.49 -3.36
N ALA A 78 4.39 7.31 -4.17
CA ALA A 78 4.59 7.38 -5.61
C ALA A 78 6.07 7.55 -5.95
N GLY A 79 6.55 6.80 -6.93
CA GLY A 79 7.96 6.79 -7.32
C GLY A 79 8.86 5.94 -6.40
N THR A 80 8.31 5.18 -5.46
CA THR A 80 9.06 4.24 -4.60
C THR A 80 8.62 2.80 -4.80
N ARG A 81 9.43 1.85 -4.33
CA ARG A 81 9.14 0.40 -4.41
C ARG A 81 8.64 -0.14 -3.08
N GLY A 82 7.48 -0.79 -3.07
CA GLY A 82 7.00 -1.61 -1.95
C GLY A 82 7.44 -3.05 -2.08
N ALA A 83 7.94 -3.67 -1.01
CA ALA A 83 8.37 -5.06 -1.03
C ALA A 83 7.22 -6.02 -0.65
N TYR A 84 7.19 -7.17 -1.31
CA TYR A 84 6.20 -8.21 -1.11
C TYR A 84 6.87 -9.59 -1.11
N THR A 85 6.33 -10.49 -0.30
CA THR A 85 6.66 -11.91 -0.31
C THR A 85 5.44 -12.71 -0.72
N VAL A 86 5.59 -13.62 -1.68
CA VAL A 86 4.61 -14.68 -1.95
C VAL A 86 5.09 -15.95 -1.28
N THR A 87 4.19 -16.65 -0.59
CA THR A 87 4.45 -17.96 0.02
C THR A 87 3.43 -18.99 -0.46
N VAL A 88 3.89 -20.18 -0.83
CA VAL A 88 3.04 -21.32 -1.16
C VAL A 88 2.64 -22.05 0.11
N GLN A 89 1.35 -22.29 0.31
CA GLN A 89 0.83 -23.02 1.47
C GLN A 89 -0.15 -24.12 1.08
N ASP A 90 -0.31 -25.09 1.97
CA ASP A 90 -1.39 -26.08 1.91
C ASP A 90 -2.71 -25.54 2.52
N GLN A 91 -3.78 -26.35 2.51
CA GLN A 91 -5.09 -25.91 3.03
C GLN A 91 -5.09 -25.66 4.55
N PHE A 92 -4.06 -26.12 5.26
CA PHE A 92 -3.93 -25.98 6.71
C PHE A 92 -2.99 -24.84 7.13
N ASN A 93 -2.56 -24.00 6.17
CA ASN A 93 -1.61 -22.91 6.35
C ASN A 93 -0.16 -23.36 6.63
N ASN A 94 0.20 -24.59 6.28
CA ASN A 94 1.59 -25.00 6.34
C ASN A 94 2.34 -24.49 5.11
N THR A 95 3.53 -23.95 5.33
CA THR A 95 4.43 -23.52 4.25
C THR A 95 4.92 -24.74 3.49
N GLN A 96 4.65 -24.79 2.19
CA GLN A 96 4.86 -25.98 1.37
C GLN A 96 5.95 -25.70 0.33
N ALA A 97 7.13 -26.29 0.50
CA ALA A 97 8.27 -26.11 -0.41
C ALA A 97 8.30 -27.15 -1.55
N SER A 98 7.66 -28.31 -1.36
CA SER A 98 7.67 -29.42 -2.31
C SER A 98 6.46 -29.36 -3.25
N HIS A 99 6.41 -28.32 -4.09
CA HIS A 99 5.30 -28.05 -5.02
C HIS A 99 5.64 -28.27 -6.50
N GLY A 100 6.79 -28.87 -6.83
CA GLY A 100 7.17 -29.18 -8.22
C GLY A 100 7.63 -27.96 -9.05
N GLY A 101 7.77 -26.80 -8.42
CA GLY A 101 8.01 -25.52 -9.08
C GLY A 101 6.70 -24.81 -9.49
N VAL A 102 6.62 -23.50 -9.28
CA VAL A 102 5.42 -22.69 -9.58
C VAL A 102 5.84 -21.39 -10.25
N THR A 103 5.19 -21.06 -11.36
CA THR A 103 5.26 -19.73 -12.00
C THR A 103 4.04 -18.92 -11.60
N ILE A 104 4.27 -17.75 -11.02
CA ILE A 104 3.25 -16.92 -10.38
C ILE A 104 3.16 -15.59 -11.12
N PRO A 105 2.26 -15.45 -12.11
CA PRO A 105 1.87 -14.16 -12.66
C PRO A 105 1.52 -13.14 -11.57
N LEU A 106 2.01 -11.92 -11.75
CA LEU A 106 1.77 -10.78 -10.89
C LEU A 106 0.94 -9.74 -11.66
N THR A 107 -0.16 -9.27 -11.07
CA THR A 107 -1.01 -8.25 -11.67
C THR A 107 -1.39 -7.17 -10.67
N THR A 108 -1.78 -6.01 -11.17
CA THR A 108 -2.27 -4.87 -10.39
C THR A 108 -3.51 -4.28 -11.07
N THR A 109 -4.41 -3.68 -10.30
CA THR A 109 -5.54 -2.92 -10.85
C THR A 109 -5.15 -1.53 -11.36
N SER A 110 -3.92 -1.09 -11.15
CA SER A 110 -3.44 0.19 -11.68
C SER A 110 -3.48 0.20 -13.21
N ALA A 111 -4.01 1.28 -13.79
CA ALA A 111 -3.96 1.54 -15.22
C ALA A 111 -2.72 2.33 -15.65
N SER A 112 -1.92 2.85 -14.70
CA SER A 112 -0.72 3.65 -14.93
C SER A 112 0.26 2.98 -15.90
N THR A 113 0.90 3.74 -16.80
CA THR A 113 1.95 3.22 -17.67
C THR A 113 3.26 3.00 -16.95
N SER A 114 3.49 3.68 -15.83
CA SER A 114 4.72 3.58 -15.02
C SER A 114 4.70 2.39 -14.06
N LYS A 115 3.54 1.73 -13.87
CA LYS A 115 3.42 0.57 -12.97
C LYS A 115 4.34 -0.56 -13.39
N ALA A 116 5.01 -1.19 -12.44
CA ALA A 116 5.87 -2.33 -12.71
C ALA A 116 6.08 -3.20 -11.47
N PHE A 117 6.35 -4.48 -11.70
CA PHE A 117 6.92 -5.37 -10.69
C PHE A 117 8.41 -5.56 -10.94
N TYR A 118 9.19 -5.72 -9.88
CA TYR A 118 10.65 -5.85 -9.94
C TYR A 118 11.14 -7.02 -9.09
N ASN A 119 12.29 -7.58 -9.46
CA ASN A 119 12.95 -8.67 -8.73
C ASN A 119 13.94 -8.20 -7.64
N ALA A 120 14.13 -6.89 -7.45
CA ALA A 120 14.99 -6.34 -6.40
C ALA A 120 14.50 -4.97 -5.93
N ALA A 121 14.90 -4.59 -4.71
CA ALA A 121 14.54 -3.32 -4.08
C ALA A 121 15.10 -2.10 -4.83
N THR A 122 16.28 -2.21 -5.41
CA THR A 122 16.93 -1.17 -6.23
C THR A 122 17.60 -1.81 -7.44
N ALA A 123 17.64 -1.09 -8.57
CA ALA A 123 18.27 -1.53 -9.83
C ALA A 123 17.84 -2.91 -10.37
N GLY A 124 16.75 -3.51 -9.85
CA GLY A 124 16.20 -4.77 -10.33
C GLY A 124 15.56 -4.65 -11.72
N SER A 125 15.47 -5.79 -12.41
CA SER A 125 14.77 -5.92 -13.68
C SER A 125 13.25 -5.95 -13.48
N VAL A 126 12.52 -5.43 -14.47
CA VAL A 126 11.06 -5.58 -14.53
C VAL A 126 10.72 -7.06 -14.71
N ILE A 127 9.74 -7.53 -13.95
CA ILE A 127 9.18 -8.88 -14.04
C ILE A 127 7.66 -8.80 -14.20
N THR A 128 7.08 -9.82 -14.82
CA THR A 128 5.61 -10.01 -14.89
C THR A 128 5.15 -11.23 -14.08
N GLN A 129 6.11 -12.03 -13.61
CA GLN A 129 5.88 -13.24 -12.86
C GLN A 129 7.04 -13.51 -11.90
N LEU A 130 6.73 -14.15 -10.78
CA LEU A 130 7.69 -14.72 -9.84
C LEU A 130 7.78 -16.22 -10.07
N VAL A 131 8.99 -16.78 -10.13
CA VAL A 131 9.20 -18.23 -10.27
C VAL A 131 9.77 -18.77 -8.98
N LEU A 132 9.07 -19.73 -8.38
CA LEU A 132 9.54 -20.47 -7.22
C LEU A 132 9.95 -21.87 -7.68
N ALA A 133 11.23 -22.21 -7.54
CA ALA A 133 11.72 -23.55 -7.82
C ALA A 133 11.19 -24.56 -6.79
N ASN A 134 11.15 -25.85 -7.15
CA ASN A 134 10.86 -26.89 -6.18
C ASN A 134 11.90 -26.86 -5.04
N GLY A 135 11.45 -26.93 -3.80
CA GLY A 135 12.28 -26.75 -2.60
C GLY A 135 12.27 -25.33 -2.04
N THR A 136 11.64 -24.36 -2.72
CA THR A 136 11.55 -22.95 -2.27
C THR A 136 10.10 -22.53 -2.09
N ALA A 137 9.64 -22.43 -0.84
CA ALA A 137 8.24 -22.10 -0.57
C ALA A 137 7.89 -20.61 -0.71
N SER A 138 8.87 -19.71 -0.69
CA SER A 138 8.64 -18.27 -0.68
C SER A 138 9.60 -17.52 -1.59
N GLY A 139 9.15 -16.39 -2.14
CA GLY A 139 9.99 -15.48 -2.92
C GLY A 139 9.52 -14.04 -2.82
N ASN A 140 10.48 -13.13 -3.05
CA ASN A 140 10.26 -11.70 -2.92
C ASN A 140 10.13 -11.02 -4.28
N PHE A 141 9.28 -10.00 -4.34
CA PHE A 141 9.20 -9.07 -5.46
C PHE A 141 8.87 -7.68 -4.93
N TRP A 142 8.97 -6.68 -5.81
CA TRP A 142 8.67 -5.30 -5.47
C TRP A 142 7.65 -4.72 -6.44
N TYR A 143 6.74 -3.89 -5.95
CA TYR A 143 5.80 -3.13 -6.78
C TYR A 143 6.19 -1.65 -6.81
N TYR A 144 6.07 -1.03 -7.98
CA TYR A 144 6.32 0.38 -8.22
C TYR A 144 5.13 0.99 -8.95
N ASP A 145 4.77 2.21 -8.59
CA ASP A 145 3.87 3.06 -9.37
C ASP A 145 4.16 4.54 -9.09
N GLU A 146 3.78 5.38 -10.04
CA GLU A 146 3.86 6.84 -9.95
C GLU A 146 2.48 7.47 -9.77
N ALA A 147 1.40 6.76 -10.11
CA ALA A 147 0.04 7.27 -9.96
C ALA A 147 -0.45 7.04 -8.53
N ALA A 148 -0.87 8.11 -7.86
CA ALA A 148 -1.42 8.03 -6.52
C ALA A 148 -2.90 7.59 -6.55
N ALA A 149 -3.18 6.37 -6.10
CA ALA A 149 -4.54 5.86 -5.89
C ALA A 149 -4.54 4.60 -5.02
N ALA A 150 -5.71 4.03 -4.78
CA ALA A 150 -5.83 2.68 -4.21
C ALA A 150 -5.79 1.62 -5.34
N TYR A 151 -4.97 0.60 -5.15
CA TYR A 151 -4.78 -0.52 -6.07
C TYR A 151 -4.85 -1.85 -5.33
N THR A 152 -5.05 -2.93 -6.08
CA THR A 152 -4.95 -4.30 -5.59
C THR A 152 -3.85 -5.01 -6.35
N ILE A 153 -2.86 -5.54 -5.63
CA ILE A 153 -1.85 -6.44 -6.20
C ILE A 153 -2.37 -7.87 -6.07
N THR A 154 -2.22 -8.66 -7.13
CA THR A 154 -2.65 -10.06 -7.17
C THR A 154 -1.48 -10.95 -7.58
N ALA A 155 -1.28 -12.03 -6.84
CA ALA A 155 -0.43 -13.15 -7.19
C ALA A 155 -1.32 -14.37 -7.46
N SER A 156 -1.27 -14.93 -8.66
CA SER A 156 -2.17 -16.01 -9.07
C SER A 156 -1.42 -17.08 -9.85
N SER A 157 -1.67 -18.35 -9.55
CA SER A 157 -1.16 -19.49 -10.32
C SER A 157 -2.11 -20.66 -10.17
N THR A 158 -2.85 -21.02 -11.22
CA THR A 158 -3.80 -22.13 -11.15
C THR A 158 -3.05 -23.47 -11.01
N PRO A 159 -3.54 -24.42 -10.20
CA PRO A 159 -4.82 -24.45 -9.48
C PRO A 159 -4.80 -23.83 -8.07
N LEU A 160 -3.72 -23.16 -7.66
CA LEU A 160 -3.63 -22.55 -6.33
C LEU A 160 -4.62 -21.40 -6.20
N THR A 161 -5.23 -21.31 -5.02
CA THR A 161 -6.02 -20.12 -4.64
C THR A 161 -5.13 -18.89 -4.70
N ALA A 162 -5.56 -17.87 -5.46
CA ALA A 162 -4.81 -16.63 -5.62
C ALA A 162 -4.78 -15.81 -4.32
N ALA A 163 -3.75 -14.97 -4.18
CA ALA A 163 -3.61 -14.04 -3.08
C ALA A 163 -3.68 -12.59 -3.57
N THR A 164 -4.34 -11.73 -2.80
CA THR A 164 -4.45 -10.30 -3.10
C THR A 164 -3.99 -9.46 -1.92
N HIS A 165 -3.52 -8.25 -2.20
CA HIS A 165 -3.17 -7.24 -1.19
C HIS A 165 -3.69 -5.88 -1.62
N ALA A 166 -4.41 -5.20 -0.72
CA ALA A 166 -4.86 -3.84 -0.92
C ALA A 166 -3.73 -2.86 -0.63
N LEU A 167 -3.42 -1.99 -1.59
CA LEU A 167 -2.34 -1.03 -1.53
C LEU A 167 -2.87 0.38 -1.81
N THR A 168 -2.42 1.37 -1.06
CA THR A 168 -2.53 2.78 -1.43
C THR A 168 -1.18 3.29 -1.90
N VAL A 169 -1.11 3.81 -3.12
CA VAL A 169 0.02 4.63 -3.56
C VAL A 169 -0.33 6.07 -3.17
N ALA A 170 0.37 6.60 -2.16
CA ALA A 170 0.23 7.98 -1.73
C ALA A 170 1.07 8.90 -2.62
N SER A 171 0.63 10.14 -2.85
CA SER A 171 1.45 11.12 -3.55
C SER A 171 2.74 11.42 -2.79
N ALA A 172 3.78 11.78 -3.54
CA ALA A 172 5.02 12.27 -2.96
C ALA A 172 4.84 13.70 -2.41
N ALA A 173 5.93 14.29 -1.91
CA ALA A 173 5.91 15.69 -1.49
C ALA A 173 5.61 16.60 -2.69
N ALA A 174 4.89 17.69 -2.45
CA ALA A 174 4.65 18.71 -3.47
C ALA A 174 5.97 19.26 -4.01
N THR A 175 6.07 19.41 -5.32
CA THR A 175 7.21 20.02 -6.02
C THR A 175 6.82 21.25 -6.83
N ARG A 176 5.52 21.42 -7.12
CA ARG A 176 4.98 22.57 -7.83
C ARG A 176 3.57 22.91 -7.39
N LEU A 177 3.18 24.15 -7.62
CA LEU A 177 1.79 24.58 -7.56
C LEU A 177 1.21 24.66 -8.97
N ALA A 178 -0.12 24.69 -9.08
CA ALA A 178 -0.83 25.13 -10.27
C ALA A 178 -1.96 26.06 -9.83
N VAL A 179 -2.26 27.07 -10.65
CA VAL A 179 -3.39 27.97 -10.43
C VAL A 179 -4.40 27.69 -11.52
N THR A 180 -5.62 27.33 -11.14
CA THR A 180 -6.74 27.12 -12.06
C THR A 180 -7.91 28.03 -11.70
N GLY A 181 -8.82 28.26 -12.64
CA GLY A 181 -9.88 29.26 -12.52
C GLY A 181 -9.49 30.58 -13.17
N GLY A 182 -10.22 31.66 -12.88
CA GLY A 182 -9.99 32.95 -13.53
C GLY A 182 -10.46 32.99 -14.98
N ALA A 183 -11.78 32.92 -15.19
CA ALA A 183 -12.38 33.31 -16.47
C ALA A 183 -12.20 34.82 -16.73
N THR A 184 -12.57 35.27 -17.93
CA THR A 184 -12.71 36.70 -18.25
C THR A 184 -13.55 37.41 -17.19
N MET A 185 -13.04 38.51 -16.63
CA MET A 185 -13.71 39.29 -15.57
C MET A 185 -13.65 40.78 -15.90
N ALA A 186 -14.64 41.55 -15.43
CA ALA A 186 -14.55 43.01 -15.48
C ALA A 186 -13.59 43.50 -14.38
N ALA A 187 -12.91 44.63 -14.63
CA ALA A 187 -12.01 45.22 -13.65
C ALA A 187 -12.77 45.59 -12.38
N GLY A 188 -12.25 45.18 -11.22
CA GLY A 188 -12.85 45.40 -9.90
C GLY A 188 -13.78 44.27 -9.43
N ASP A 189 -14.18 43.37 -10.32
CA ASP A 189 -14.97 42.19 -9.97
C ASP A 189 -14.13 41.13 -9.27
N THR A 190 -14.83 40.21 -8.61
CA THR A 190 -14.23 39.09 -7.87
C THR A 190 -14.31 37.81 -8.68
N ASN A 191 -13.22 37.06 -8.71
CA ASN A 191 -13.19 35.71 -9.28
C ASN A 191 -12.49 34.75 -8.33
N ALA A 192 -12.98 33.52 -8.23
CA ALA A 192 -12.34 32.48 -7.42
C ALA A 192 -11.25 31.78 -8.24
N ILE A 193 -10.06 31.66 -7.66
CA ILE A 193 -8.98 30.82 -8.18
C ILE A 193 -8.70 29.68 -7.20
N THR A 194 -8.26 28.56 -7.75
CA THR A 194 -7.87 27.37 -7.01
C THR A 194 -6.38 27.16 -7.16
N ILE A 195 -5.70 26.88 -6.05
CA ILE A 195 -4.28 26.58 -5.99
C ILE A 195 -4.15 25.10 -5.63
N THR A 196 -3.58 24.30 -6.52
CA THR A 196 -3.37 22.87 -6.30
C THR A 196 -1.89 22.57 -6.20
N ALA A 197 -1.48 21.87 -5.14
CA ALA A 197 -0.12 21.39 -4.98
C ALA A 197 0.04 20.00 -5.61
N TYR A 198 1.02 19.87 -6.50
CA TYR A 198 1.33 18.63 -7.21
C TYR A 198 2.72 18.12 -6.84
N ASP A 199 2.86 16.80 -6.74
CA ASP A 199 4.16 16.15 -6.67
C ASP A 199 4.85 16.09 -8.05
N ALA A 200 6.05 15.52 -8.10
CA ALA A 200 6.84 15.41 -9.34
C ALA A 200 6.19 14.51 -10.42
N PHE A 201 5.19 13.70 -10.05
CA PHE A 201 4.48 12.76 -10.93
C PHE A 201 3.08 13.26 -11.31
N ASN A 202 2.79 14.55 -11.06
CA ASN A 202 1.50 15.18 -11.29
C ASN A 202 0.34 14.61 -10.45
N ASN A 203 0.63 13.96 -9.32
CA ASN A 203 -0.41 13.66 -8.35
C ASN A 203 -0.68 14.88 -7.47
N VAL A 204 -1.93 15.08 -7.08
CA VAL A 204 -2.25 16.06 -6.04
C VAL A 204 -1.60 15.59 -4.73
N ALA A 205 -0.83 16.46 -4.09
CA ALA A 205 -0.12 16.22 -2.84
C ALA A 205 -1.07 16.18 -1.63
N ALA A 206 -2.10 15.33 -1.70
CA ALA A 206 -3.28 15.40 -0.83
C ALA A 206 -2.97 15.15 0.65
N ALA A 207 -2.09 14.21 0.95
CA ALA A 207 -1.71 13.89 2.32
C ALA A 207 -0.57 14.79 2.85
N THR A 208 0.29 15.28 1.96
CA THR A 208 1.56 15.94 2.33
C THR A 208 1.50 17.46 2.28
N TYR A 209 0.53 18.05 1.57
CA TYR A 209 0.35 19.50 1.45
C TYR A 209 -1.00 19.96 2.00
N THR A 210 -1.07 20.14 3.32
CA THR A 210 -2.28 20.52 4.05
C THR A 210 -2.02 21.63 5.07
N GLY A 211 -3.09 22.21 5.61
CA GLY A 211 -3.03 23.25 6.64
C GLY A 211 -2.82 24.65 6.07
N SER A 212 -2.54 25.61 6.96
CA SER A 212 -2.29 27.01 6.56
C SER A 212 -0.91 27.15 5.90
N LYS A 213 -0.89 27.81 4.74
CA LYS A 213 0.30 28.06 3.91
C LYS A 213 0.35 29.53 3.51
N ASN A 214 1.55 30.10 3.47
CA ASN A 214 1.76 31.51 3.14
C ASN A 214 2.13 31.67 1.66
N VAL A 215 1.14 32.03 0.84
CA VAL A 215 1.27 32.09 -0.62
C VAL A 215 1.40 33.54 -1.08
N VAL A 216 2.42 33.82 -1.90
CA VAL A 216 2.61 35.12 -2.56
C VAL A 216 2.09 35.03 -3.99
N PHE A 217 1.18 35.92 -4.35
CA PHE A 217 0.61 36.02 -5.70
C PHE A 217 1.29 37.10 -6.54
N SER A 218 1.46 36.85 -7.83
CA SER A 218 2.03 37.79 -8.80
C SER A 218 1.48 37.54 -10.21
N GLY A 219 1.90 38.35 -11.18
CA GLY A 219 1.51 38.20 -12.59
C GLY A 219 0.39 39.15 -13.07
N ALA A 220 -0.22 39.92 -12.15
CA ALA A 220 -1.15 40.99 -12.47
C ALA A 220 -0.62 42.35 -11.98
N ASN A 221 -0.92 43.42 -12.72
CA ASN A 221 -0.48 44.78 -12.41
C ASN A 221 -1.57 45.59 -11.70
N ALA A 222 -1.16 46.67 -11.04
CA ALA A 222 -2.08 47.68 -10.51
C ALA A 222 -2.84 48.40 -11.63
N SER A 223 -4.00 48.96 -11.31
CA SER A 223 -4.73 49.83 -12.25
C SER A 223 -3.93 51.09 -12.61
N PRO A 224 -4.20 51.73 -13.76
CA PRO A 224 -3.55 52.99 -14.11
C PRO A 224 -3.80 54.11 -13.08
N THR A 225 -2.93 55.12 -13.08
CA THR A 225 -3.11 56.35 -12.30
C THR A 225 -4.38 57.11 -12.71
N PRO A 226 -5.04 57.84 -11.80
CA PRO A 226 -4.58 58.19 -10.45
C PRO A 226 -4.90 57.16 -9.36
N SER A 227 -5.71 56.12 -9.64
CA SER A 227 -6.16 55.17 -8.61
C SER A 227 -5.05 54.22 -8.15
N ALA A 228 -4.22 53.71 -9.07
CA ALA A 228 -3.09 52.83 -8.78
C ALA A 228 -3.43 51.63 -7.85
N THR A 229 -4.64 51.06 -7.99
CA THR A 229 -5.16 50.02 -7.09
C THR A 229 -4.50 48.68 -7.37
N ALA A 230 -3.86 48.09 -6.37
CA ALA A 230 -3.18 46.81 -6.48
C ALA A 230 -4.18 45.63 -6.62
N PRO A 231 -3.87 44.60 -7.43
CA PRO A 231 -4.66 43.37 -7.45
C PRO A 231 -4.55 42.65 -6.10
N THR A 232 -5.60 41.92 -5.74
CA THR A 232 -5.68 41.25 -4.43
C THR A 232 -6.11 39.80 -4.54
N CYS A 233 -5.72 39.02 -3.54
CA CYS A 233 -6.15 37.66 -3.29
C CYS A 233 -6.56 37.55 -1.82
N ALA A 234 -7.81 37.15 -1.56
CA ALA A 234 -8.42 37.15 -0.22
C ALA A 234 -8.28 38.51 0.49
N GLY A 235 -8.42 39.60 -0.28
CA GLY A 235 -8.24 40.99 0.20
C GLY A 235 -6.79 41.41 0.46
N THR A 236 -5.82 40.51 0.31
CA THR A 236 -4.38 40.78 0.47
C THR A 236 -3.74 41.11 -0.86
N ALA A 237 -2.92 42.17 -0.94
CA ALA A 237 -2.34 42.64 -2.20
C ALA A 237 -1.35 41.62 -2.81
N PHE A 238 -1.28 41.54 -4.14
CA PHE A 238 -0.24 40.77 -4.82
C PHE A 238 1.15 41.29 -4.41
N GLY A 239 2.13 40.39 -4.38
CA GLY A 239 3.48 40.64 -3.86
C GLY A 239 3.58 40.56 -2.33
N THR A 240 2.47 40.39 -1.61
CA THR A 240 2.45 40.16 -0.16
C THR A 240 2.01 38.74 0.18
N SER A 241 2.35 38.28 1.39
CA SER A 241 2.05 36.93 1.85
C SER A 241 0.57 36.79 2.23
N THR A 242 -0.18 36.00 1.47
CA THR A 242 -1.57 35.63 1.76
C THR A 242 -1.64 34.26 2.41
N ALA A 243 -2.17 34.17 3.63
CA ALA A 243 -2.39 32.89 4.30
C ALA A 243 -3.61 32.18 3.68
N LEU A 244 -3.39 30.99 3.11
CA LEU A 244 -4.44 30.14 2.55
C LEU A 244 -4.46 28.78 3.26
N THR A 245 -5.66 28.25 3.51
CA THR A 245 -5.83 26.92 4.07
C THR A 245 -5.93 25.90 2.93
N PHE A 246 -5.03 24.92 2.93
CA PHE A 246 -5.04 23.80 2.00
C PHE A 246 -5.69 22.56 2.64
N THR A 247 -6.67 22.00 1.94
CA THR A 247 -7.30 20.73 2.29
C THR A 247 -7.07 19.77 1.14
N ALA A 248 -6.51 18.59 1.44
CA ALA A 248 -6.18 17.59 0.43
C ALA A 248 -5.36 18.15 -0.76
N GLY A 249 -4.35 18.99 -0.48
CA GLY A 249 -3.49 19.58 -1.52
C GLY A 249 -4.11 20.75 -2.28
N VAL A 250 -5.33 21.19 -1.93
CA VAL A 250 -6.06 22.24 -2.65
C VAL A 250 -6.41 23.39 -1.71
N GLY A 251 -6.05 24.61 -2.12
CA GLY A 251 -6.45 25.87 -1.48
C GLY A 251 -7.23 26.75 -2.46
N SER A 252 -8.00 27.71 -1.95
CA SER A 252 -8.77 28.63 -2.80
C SER A 252 -8.54 30.07 -2.39
N CYS A 253 -8.70 30.98 -3.35
CA CYS A 253 -8.59 32.40 -3.12
C CYS A 253 -9.65 33.20 -3.91
N SER A 254 -10.24 34.18 -3.23
CA SER A 254 -11.08 35.21 -3.85
C SER A 254 -10.18 36.33 -4.41
N MET A 255 -9.99 36.35 -5.73
CA MET A 255 -9.11 37.27 -6.45
C MET A 255 -9.89 38.49 -6.98
N ARG A 256 -9.27 39.67 -6.94
CA ARG A 256 -9.75 40.88 -7.63
C ARG A 256 -8.64 41.51 -8.44
N LEU A 257 -8.91 41.80 -9.71
CA LEU A 257 -7.98 42.45 -10.64
C LEU A 257 -8.56 43.80 -11.07
N TYR A 258 -7.74 44.84 -11.15
CA TYR A 258 -8.20 46.21 -11.40
C TYR A 258 -7.73 46.79 -12.75
N LYS A 259 -6.96 46.03 -13.52
CA LYS A 259 -6.47 46.41 -14.84
C LYS A 259 -7.03 45.45 -15.88
N ALA A 260 -7.52 45.98 -17.00
CA ALA A 260 -7.88 45.18 -18.16
C ALA A 260 -6.59 44.73 -18.87
N GLU A 261 -6.22 43.47 -18.70
CA GLU A 261 -5.04 42.85 -19.31
C GLU A 261 -5.19 41.33 -19.33
N VAL A 262 -4.38 40.65 -20.15
CA VAL A 262 -4.19 39.20 -20.06
C VAL A 262 -3.10 38.95 -19.02
N VAL A 263 -3.41 38.12 -18.01
CA VAL A 263 -2.50 37.82 -16.91
C VAL A 263 -2.13 36.35 -16.90
N SER A 264 -0.85 36.06 -16.62
CA SER A 264 -0.40 34.73 -16.23
C SER A 264 -0.16 34.75 -14.73
N LEU A 265 -1.09 34.17 -13.96
CA LEU A 265 -1.02 34.19 -12.52
C LEU A 265 0.08 33.27 -12.00
N LYS A 266 0.86 33.76 -11.05
CA LYS A 266 1.88 32.98 -10.35
C LYS A 266 1.61 32.97 -8.86
N ALA A 267 1.61 31.78 -8.29
CA ALA A 267 1.57 31.53 -6.84
C ALA A 267 2.91 30.96 -6.38
N THR A 268 3.45 31.45 -5.27
CA THR A 268 4.72 30.98 -4.71
C THR A 268 4.60 30.79 -3.20
N GLU A 269 5.05 29.64 -2.70
CA GLU A 269 5.12 29.29 -1.28
C GLU A 269 6.50 28.67 -1.01
N GLY A 270 7.36 29.39 -0.29
CA GLY A 270 8.75 28.97 -0.12
C GLY A 270 9.45 28.72 -1.47
N ALA A 271 9.90 27.48 -1.69
CA ALA A 271 10.51 27.04 -2.94
C ALA A 271 9.51 26.56 -4.01
N LEU A 272 8.24 26.34 -3.64
CA LEU A 272 7.20 25.89 -4.55
C LEU A 272 6.66 27.08 -5.35
N THR A 273 6.53 26.91 -6.66
CA THR A 273 5.97 27.91 -7.56
C THR A 273 5.02 27.25 -8.56
N THR A 274 4.13 28.04 -9.15
CA THR A 274 3.44 27.62 -10.38
C THR A 274 4.46 27.31 -11.47
N ALA A 275 4.21 26.23 -12.22
CA ALA A 275 5.00 25.94 -13.41
C ALA A 275 4.83 27.09 -14.43
N THR A 276 5.86 27.36 -15.23
CA THR A 276 5.90 28.48 -16.20
C THR A 276 5.03 28.26 -17.44
N THR A 277 4.23 27.19 -17.48
CA THR A 277 3.39 26.80 -18.61
C THR A 277 2.03 26.32 -18.10
N ASP A 278 1.17 27.27 -17.77
CA ASP A 278 -0.29 27.12 -17.77
C ASP A 278 -0.88 28.32 -18.53
#